data_AF-A0A2H0H6V9-F1
#
_entry.id   AF-A0A2H0H6V9-F1
#
_cell.length_a   1.000
_cell.length_b   1.000
_cell.length_c   1.000
_cell.angle_alpha   90.00
_cell.angle_beta   90.00
_cell.angle_gamma   90.00
#
_symmetry.space_group_name_H-M   'P 1'
#
loop_
_entity.id
_entity.type
_entity.pdbx_description
1 polymer ?
#
loop_
_entity_poly.entity_id
_entity_poly.type
_entity_poly.pdbx_seq_one_letter_code
_entity_poly.pdbx_strand_id
1 'polypeptide(L)'
;MKKIMYMFFLSCLKATELIEKKFHFKLTAKEKLQLKMHKMMCTACSKYEKHSILIEKGISNIQKSETPTIDVEALKTKISKKIEEFNKN
;
A
#
# COMPACT_ATOMS: atom_id res chain seq x y z
N MET A 1 4.77 -37.95 4.69
CA MET A 1 3.99 -37.22 3.66
C MET A 1 3.09 -36.11 4.22
N LYS A 2 2.23 -36.35 5.23
CA LYS A 2 1.32 -35.31 5.78
C LYS A 2 2.00 -34.04 6.29
N LYS A 3 3.13 -34.13 7.01
CA LYS A 3 3.89 -32.98 7.55
C LYS A 3 4.40 -31.98 6.48
N ILE A 4 4.72 -32.47 5.28
CA ILE A 4 5.26 -31.65 4.20
C ILE A 4 4.14 -30.81 3.58
N MET A 5 2.95 -31.39 3.42
CA MET A 5 1.77 -30.70 2.88
C MET A 5 1.40 -29.46 3.71
N TYR A 6 1.34 -29.57 5.04
CA TYR A 6 1.07 -28.42 5.93
C TYR A 6 2.16 -27.35 5.92
N MET A 7 3.42 -27.73 5.68
CA MET A 7 4.53 -26.76 5.62
C MET A 7 4.45 -25.88 4.36
N PHE A 8 3.84 -26.37 3.28
CA PHE A 8 3.68 -25.64 2.02
C PHE A 8 2.26 -25.06 1.83
N PHE A 9 1.27 -25.51 2.60
CA PHE A 9 -0.08 -24.96 2.58
C PHE A 9 -0.20 -23.71 3.44
N LEU A 10 -0.26 -22.56 2.78
CA LEU A 10 -0.67 -21.31 3.40
C LEU A 10 -2.18 -21.33 3.69
N SER A 11 -2.58 -20.79 4.83
CA SER A 11 -3.96 -20.34 5.03
C SER A 11 -4.24 -19.12 4.16
N CYS A 12 -5.50 -18.85 3.83
CA CYS A 12 -5.87 -17.63 3.12
C CYS A 12 -5.38 -16.37 3.86
N LEU A 13 -5.48 -16.36 5.19
CA LEU A 13 -4.98 -15.26 6.03
C LEU A 13 -3.48 -15.01 5.82
N LYS A 14 -2.66 -16.07 5.83
CA LYS A 14 -1.22 -15.92 5.60
C LYS A 14 -0.92 -15.55 4.16
N ALA A 15 -1.70 -16.07 3.20
CA ALA A 15 -1.55 -15.71 1.80
C ALA A 15 -1.84 -14.22 1.56
N THR A 16 -2.91 -13.66 2.14
CA THR A 16 -3.22 -12.23 2.04
C THR A 16 -2.15 -11.39 2.74
N GLU A 17 -1.63 -11.81 3.90
CA GLU A 17 -0.49 -11.14 4.54
C GLU A 17 0.73 -11.07 3.60
N LEU A 18 1.09 -12.17 2.93
CA LEU A 18 2.20 -12.19 1.99
C LEU A 18 1.93 -11.37 0.72
N ILE A 19 0.66 -11.28 0.27
CA ILE A 19 0.25 -10.41 -0.84
C ILE A 19 0.51 -8.96 -0.48
N GLU A 20 0.10 -8.51 0.70
CA GLU A 20 0.31 -7.12 1.13
C GLU A 20 1.79 -6.83 1.41
N LYS A 21 2.48 -7.76 2.09
CA LYS A 21 3.91 -7.65 2.39
C LYS A 21 4.73 -7.41 1.12
N LYS A 22 4.41 -8.03 -0.01
CA LYS A 22 5.21 -7.91 -1.25
C LYS A 22 5.23 -6.49 -1.85
N PHE A 23 4.27 -5.63 -1.50
CA PHE A 23 4.20 -4.26 -2.03
C PHE A 23 5.18 -3.32 -1.32
N HIS A 24 5.39 -3.51 -0.03
CA HIS A 24 6.24 -2.65 0.79
C HIS A 24 7.57 -3.32 1.19
N PHE A 25 7.65 -4.64 1.10
CA PHE A 25 8.82 -5.42 1.53
C PHE A 25 9.12 -6.57 0.55
N LYS A 26 10.36 -7.03 0.55
CA LYS A 26 10.75 -8.20 -0.24
C LYS A 26 10.25 -9.49 0.43
N LEU A 27 9.59 -10.33 -0.35
CA LEU A 27 9.34 -11.73 0.04
C LEU A 27 10.60 -12.57 -0.14
N THR A 28 10.85 -13.49 0.79
CA THR A 28 11.84 -14.56 0.66
C THR A 28 11.46 -15.51 -0.48
N ALA A 29 12.43 -16.27 -1.01
CA ALA A 29 12.17 -17.24 -2.09
C ALA A 29 11.11 -18.28 -1.70
N LYS A 30 11.13 -18.73 -0.45
CA LYS A 30 10.13 -19.65 0.11
C LYS A 30 8.73 -19.04 0.12
N GLU A 31 8.59 -17.81 0.64
CA GLU A 31 7.30 -17.10 0.66
C GLU A 31 6.74 -16.88 -0.75
N LYS A 32 7.59 -16.50 -1.71
CA LYS A 32 7.19 -16.35 -3.12
C LYS A 32 6.64 -17.65 -3.70
N LEU A 33 7.32 -18.77 -3.48
CA LEU A 33 6.88 -20.08 -3.97
C LEU A 33 5.56 -20.51 -3.32
N GLN A 34 5.47 -20.41 -1.99
CA GLN A 34 4.25 -20.76 -1.25
C GLN A 34 3.07 -19.91 -1.71
N LEU A 35 3.25 -18.60 -1.83
CA LEU A 35 2.19 -17.69 -2.28
C LEU A 35 1.76 -17.99 -3.72
N LYS A 36 2.71 -18.27 -4.62
CA LYS A 36 2.40 -18.66 -6.01
C LYS A 36 1.52 -19.91 -6.05
N MET A 37 1.92 -20.96 -5.32
CA MET A 37 1.16 -22.21 -5.26
C MET A 37 -0.24 -22.01 -4.68
N HIS A 38 -0.38 -21.26 -3.58
CA HIS A 38 -1.69 -21.02 -2.97
C HIS A 38 -2.65 -20.28 -3.92
N LYS A 39 -2.18 -19.23 -4.61
CA LYS A 39 -3.01 -18.46 -5.55
C LYS A 39 -3.47 -19.29 -6.75
N MET A 40 -2.66 -20.24 -7.23
CA MET A 40 -3.05 -21.15 -8.31
C MET A 40 -4.24 -22.04 -7.92
N MET A 41 -4.40 -22.35 -6.63
CA MET A 41 -5.47 -23.21 -6.11
C MET A 41 -6.64 -22.42 -5.50
N CYS A 42 -6.41 -21.16 -5.10
CA CYS A 42 -7.42 -20.33 -4.44
C CYS A 42 -7.78 -19.10 -5.30
N THR A 43 -8.95 -19.16 -5.94
CA THR A 43 -9.47 -18.08 -6.78
C THR A 43 -9.74 -16.80 -5.99
N ALA A 44 -10.16 -16.90 -4.72
CA ALA A 44 -10.38 -15.75 -3.85
C ALA A 44 -9.09 -14.96 -3.60
N CYS A 45 -7.99 -15.64 -3.23
CA CYS A 45 -6.70 -15.00 -3.02
C CYS A 45 -6.11 -14.43 -4.32
N SER A 46 -6.35 -15.08 -5.46
CA SER A 46 -5.98 -14.53 -6.78
C SER A 46 -6.75 -13.26 -7.13
N LYS A 47 -8.06 -13.19 -6.82
CA LYS A 47 -8.87 -11.97 -7.00
C LYS A 47 -8.45 -10.87 -6.03
N TYR A 48 -8.22 -11.23 -4.77
CA TYR A 48 -7.73 -10.31 -3.75
C TYR A 48 -6.43 -9.63 -4.20
N GLU A 49 -5.44 -10.38 -4.69
CA GLU A 49 -4.21 -9.80 -5.21
C GLU A 49 -4.44 -8.79 -6.34
N LYS A 50 -5.37 -9.08 -7.26
CA LYS A 50 -5.71 -8.14 -8.34
C LYS A 50 -6.32 -6.85 -7.78
N HIS A 51 -7.18 -6.95 -6.77
CA HIS A 51 -7.77 -5.79 -6.10
C HIS A 51 -6.72 -4.98 -5.33
N SER A 52 -5.83 -5.63 -4.57
CA SER A 52 -4.73 -4.95 -3.88
C SER A 52 -3.82 -4.21 -4.86
N ILE A 53 -3.50 -4.80 -6.02
CA ILE A 53 -2.73 -4.12 -7.07
C ILE A 53 -3.43 -2.83 -7.55
N LEU A 54 -4.76 -2.85 -7.71
CA LEU A 54 -5.52 -1.67 -8.12
C LEU A 54 -5.49 -0.58 -7.05
N ILE A 55 -5.65 -0.95 -5.78
CA ILE A 55 -5.59 -0.04 -4.63
C ILE A 55 -4.20 0.60 -4.54
N GLU A 56 -3.14 -0.21 -4.58
CA GLU A 56 -1.75 0.27 -4.50
C GLU A 56 -1.39 1.22 -5.64
N LYS A 57 -1.86 0.95 -6.86
CA LYS A 57 -1.70 1.88 -7.99
C LYS A 57 -2.44 3.20 -7.76
N GLY A 58 -3.66 3.14 -7.21
CA GLY A 58 -4.43 4.33 -6.86
C GLY A 58 -3.71 5.20 -5.83
N ILE A 59 -3.22 4.59 -4.75
CA ILE A 59 -2.48 5.28 -3.67
C ILE A 59 -1.15 5.85 -4.19
N SER A 60 -0.41 5.07 -5.00
CA SER A 60 0.87 5.51 -5.56
C SER A 60 0.73 6.75 -6.45
N ASN A 61 -0.41 6.91 -7.12
CA ASN A 61 -0.69 8.10 -7.92
C ASN A 61 -0.98 9.35 -7.06
N ILE A 62 -1.57 9.17 -5.87
CA ILE A 62 -1.80 10.26 -4.90
C ILE A 62 -0.46 10.75 -4.33
N GLN A 63 0.49 9.85 -4.05
CA GLN A 63 1.81 10.26 -3.56
C GLN A 63 2.67 10.93 -4.63
N LYS A 64 2.42 10.63 -5.92
CA LYS A 64 3.15 11.20 -7.05
C LYS A 64 2.58 12.50 -7.57
N SER A 65 1.32 12.86 -7.25
CA SER A 65 0.92 14.24 -7.45
C SER A 65 1.87 15.06 -6.60
N GLU A 66 2.70 15.87 -7.23
CA GLU A 66 3.58 16.83 -6.58
C GLU A 66 2.71 17.53 -5.54
N THR A 67 2.85 17.16 -4.27
CA THR A 67 2.40 18.04 -3.21
C THR A 67 3.18 19.30 -3.49
N PRO A 68 2.52 20.43 -3.86
CA PRO A 68 3.27 21.65 -4.07
C PRO A 68 4.13 21.80 -2.83
N THR A 69 5.42 22.05 -3.00
CA THR A 69 6.28 22.43 -1.88
C THR A 69 5.68 23.73 -1.38
N ILE A 70 4.74 23.61 -0.45
CA ILE A 70 4.07 24.75 0.15
C ILE A 70 5.17 25.43 0.93
N ASP A 71 5.64 26.56 0.41
CA ASP A 71 6.49 27.46 1.15
C ASP A 71 5.67 27.94 2.35
N VAL A 72 5.92 27.28 3.48
CA VAL A 72 5.22 27.51 4.75
C VAL A 72 5.42 28.95 5.18
N GLU A 73 6.59 29.54 4.89
CA GLU A 73 6.92 30.91 5.27
C GLU A 73 6.14 31.90 4.40
N ALA A 74 6.04 31.65 3.10
CA ALA A 74 5.20 32.45 2.19
C ALA A 74 3.71 32.36 2.57
N LEU A 75 3.23 31.17 2.95
CA LEU A 75 1.85 30.98 3.39
C LEU A 75 1.58 31.73 4.71
N LYS A 76 2.47 31.61 5.70
CA LYS A 76 2.38 32.29 7.00
C LYS A 76 2.37 33.81 6.83
N THR A 77 3.21 34.34 5.95
CA THR A 77 3.26 35.77 5.62
C THR A 77 1.95 36.24 4.99
N LYS A 78 1.38 35.45 4.08
CA LYS A 78 0.12 35.76 3.40
C LYS A 78 -1.07 35.77 4.37
N ILE A 79 -1.11 34.83 5.30
CA ILE A 79 -2.14 34.77 6.36
C ILE A 79 -2.03 35.98 7.29
N SER A 80 -0.81 36.29 7.75
CA SER A 80 -0.56 37.40 8.67
C SER A 80 -0.98 38.75 8.07
N LYS A 81 -0.61 39.02 6.81
CA LYS A 81 -1.07 40.22 6.09
C LYS A 81 -2.59 40.31 6.00
N LYS A 82 -3.27 39.22 5.68
CA LYS A 82 -4.75 39.21 5.59
C LYS A 82 -5.42 39.53 6.92
N ILE A 83 -4.86 39.05 8.03
CA ILE A 83 -5.35 39.34 9.38
C ILE A 83 -5.14 40.81 9.72
N GLU A 84 -3.96 41.36 9.41
CA GLU A 84 -3.66 42.78 9.62
C GLU A 84 -4.56 43.72 8.81
N GLU A 85 -4.85 43.38 7.55
CA GLU A 85 -5.78 44.13 6.70
C GLU A 85 -7.21 44.08 7.25
N PHE A 86 -7.64 42.93 7.78
CA PHE A 86 -8.97 42.79 8.38
C PHE A 86 -9.13 43.61 9.67
N ASN A 87 -8.07 43.70 10.48
CA ASN A 87 -8.08 44.47 11.73
C ASN A 87 -7.92 45.99 11.54
N LYS A 88 -7.64 46.47 10.32
CA LYS A 88 -7.53 47.90 9.99
C LYS A 88 -8.83 48.52 9.48
N ASN A 89 -9.85 47.69 9.20
CA ASN A 89 -11.23 48.11 8.91
C ASN A 89 -12.10 47.99 10.16
#